data_AF-C5CJ27-F1
#
_entry.id   AF-C5CJ27-F1
#
_cell.length_a   1.000
_cell.length_b   1.000
_cell.length_c   1.000
_cell.angle_alpha   90.00
_cell.angle_beta   90.00
_cell.angle_gamma   90.00
#
_symmetry.space_group_name_H-M   'P 1'
#
loop_
_entity.id
_entity.type
_entity.pdbx_description
1 polymer ?
#
loop_
_entity_poly.entity_id
_entity_poly.type
_entity_poly.pdbx_seq_one_letter_code
_entity_poly.pdbx_strand_id
1 'polypeptide(L)'
;MPLSYSIFSAFYQRLQASASQASWTEVQHFDSSAGSDIMKEMKKYKWIRKPENAKFIERPNRFTAIVELSGKKKKVYLPDPGRLEELLLPGNEVILEKRRNSGKTEHDLLLVKTKAFPTGEPLLVSVDSRLPNLLFRWLIDEKILRHFGKVKYVKPEPVVNHGRLDFYIESDNGKHYIELKSVNLIDAEGTARFPDAPTKRGTKHIKELIRLNSEGFHSWIFFMIVRKDALKFSPFFERDPELSEALNEASKNGVQIKALQFSPGIDVEFCGELRVELEKGSFPGFWPEVK
;
A
#
# COMPACT_ATOMS: atom_id res chain seq x y z
N MET A 1 37.86 0.81 -3.70
CA MET A 1 38.14 1.94 -2.81
C MET A 1 36.80 2.53 -2.38
N PRO A 2 36.46 2.52 -1.08
CA PRO A 2 35.14 2.97 -0.65
C PRO A 2 35.14 4.51 -0.53
N LEU A 3 34.26 5.15 -1.30
CA LEU A 3 33.85 6.53 -1.05
C LEU A 3 33.02 6.57 0.24
N SER A 4 33.21 7.65 0.98
CA SER A 4 33.17 7.72 2.43
C SER A 4 31.78 7.81 3.04
N TYR A 5 31.67 7.21 4.23
CA TYR A 5 30.66 7.41 5.28
C TYR A 5 30.28 8.88 5.58
N SER A 6 31.03 9.87 5.07
CA SER A 6 30.86 11.29 5.40
C SER A 6 29.70 11.97 4.69
N ILE A 7 29.32 11.53 3.47
CA ILE A 7 28.13 12.06 2.77
C ILE A 7 26.85 11.59 3.46
N PHE A 8 26.86 10.37 3.99
CA PHE A 8 25.72 9.75 4.67
C PHE A 8 25.39 10.43 6.02
N SER A 9 26.41 10.81 6.78
CA SER A 9 26.26 11.57 8.04
C SER A 9 25.70 12.99 7.80
N ALA A 10 26.16 13.67 6.74
CA ALA A 10 25.73 15.02 6.43
C ALA A 10 24.24 15.10 5.99
N PHE A 11 23.74 14.07 5.30
CA PHE A 11 22.32 13.97 4.93
C PHE A 11 21.43 13.73 6.17
N TYR A 12 21.86 12.84 7.08
CA TYR A 12 21.14 12.55 8.32
C TYR A 12 21.10 13.75 9.28
N GLN A 13 22.19 14.51 9.38
CA GLN A 13 22.21 15.76 10.17
C GLN A 13 21.35 16.86 9.56
N ARG A 14 21.21 16.94 8.22
CA ARG A 14 20.28 17.90 7.57
C ARG A 14 18.81 17.57 7.81
N LEU A 15 18.44 16.29 7.92
CA LEU A 15 17.09 15.87 8.31
C LEU A 15 16.77 16.25 9.77
N GLN A 16 17.75 16.19 10.68
CA GLN A 16 17.56 16.65 12.06
C GLN A 16 17.55 18.18 12.19
N ALA A 17 18.38 18.89 11.42
CA ALA A 17 18.45 20.36 11.47
C ALA A 17 17.22 21.05 10.84
N SER A 18 16.59 20.44 9.83
CA SER A 18 15.34 20.94 9.23
C SER A 18 14.12 20.71 10.12
N ALA A 19 14.17 19.72 11.02
CA ALA A 19 13.15 19.50 12.05
C ALA A 19 13.24 20.53 13.21
N SER A 20 14.36 21.24 13.37
CA SER A 20 14.58 22.17 14.49
C SER A 20 14.20 23.64 14.23
N GLN A 21 13.67 23.99 13.06
CA GLN A 21 13.37 25.39 12.69
C GLN A 21 11.91 25.68 12.29
N ALA A 22 10.99 24.72 12.45
CA ALA A 22 9.57 25.02 12.34
C ALA A 22 9.08 25.69 13.63
N SER A 23 8.70 26.97 13.52
CA SER A 23 8.11 27.79 14.58
C SER A 23 6.86 27.12 15.17
N TRP A 24 6.95 26.72 16.44
CA TRP A 24 5.84 26.23 17.24
C TRP A 24 4.89 27.38 17.57
N THR A 25 3.68 27.34 17.02
CA THR A 25 2.52 28.04 17.60
C THR A 25 1.35 27.06 17.67
N GLU A 26 0.98 26.77 18.93
CA GLU A 26 -0.23 26.12 19.43
C GLU A 26 -0.68 24.76 18.83
N VAL A 27 -0.08 23.68 19.35
CA VAL A 27 -0.74 22.37 19.45
C VAL A 27 -1.24 22.24 20.88
N GLN A 28 -2.56 22.08 21.04
CA GLN A 28 -3.19 21.85 22.34
C GLN A 28 -2.57 20.63 23.03
N HIS A 29 -2.14 20.83 24.27
CA HIS A 29 -1.54 19.82 25.15
C HIS A 29 -2.42 18.57 25.26
N PHE A 30 -1.87 17.42 24.88
CA PHE A 30 -2.36 16.11 25.29
C PHE A 30 -1.58 15.70 26.55
N ASP A 31 -2.29 15.56 27.67
CA ASP A 31 -1.76 15.24 28.99
C ASP A 31 -0.97 13.92 28.96
N SER A 32 0.30 14.00 29.39
CA SER A 32 1.29 12.92 29.35
C SER A 32 1.42 12.20 30.70
N SER A 33 0.30 11.84 31.32
CA SER A 33 0.26 11.16 32.62
C SER A 33 -0.46 9.79 32.59
N ALA A 34 -0.38 9.08 31.46
CA ALA A 34 -0.82 7.69 31.33
C ALA A 34 0.26 6.83 30.63
N GLY A 35 1.49 6.89 31.14
CA GLY A 35 2.58 6.01 30.72
C GLY A 35 2.90 4.98 31.80
N SER A 36 2.33 3.76 31.71
CA SER A 36 3.02 2.53 32.15
C SER A 36 2.35 1.21 31.75
N ASP A 37 1.05 1.14 31.43
CA ASP A 37 0.35 -0.17 31.34
C ASP A 37 -0.42 -0.49 30.04
N ILE A 38 -0.03 0.13 28.92
CA ILE A 38 -0.55 -0.31 27.61
C ILE A 38 0.62 -0.48 26.65
N MET A 39 1.34 -1.59 26.80
CA MET A 39 1.90 -2.25 25.62
C MET A 39 0.71 -2.58 24.71
N LYS A 40 0.31 -1.64 23.85
CA LYS A 40 -0.73 -1.84 22.84
C LYS A 40 -0.31 -3.06 22.05
N GLU A 41 -1.05 -4.16 22.23
CA GLU A 41 -0.93 -5.32 21.38
C GLU A 41 -1.16 -4.84 19.95
N MET A 42 -0.09 -4.75 19.16
CA MET A 42 -0.19 -4.31 17.77
C MET A 42 -1.08 -5.31 17.05
N LYS A 43 -2.28 -4.87 16.65
CA LYS A 43 -3.22 -5.72 15.92
C LYS A 43 -2.54 -6.17 14.63
N LYS A 44 -2.41 -7.49 14.45
CA LYS A 44 -1.88 -8.10 13.22
C LYS A 44 -2.98 -8.83 12.47
N TYR A 45 -3.00 -8.69 11.15
CA TYR A 45 -3.85 -9.47 10.28
C TYR A 45 -3.17 -10.80 9.95
N LYS A 46 -3.76 -11.91 10.42
CA LYS A 46 -3.27 -13.26 10.15
C LYS A 46 -3.84 -13.77 8.84
N TRP A 47 -2.97 -14.06 7.87
CA TRP A 47 -3.41 -14.48 6.53
C TRP A 47 -2.67 -15.71 6.01
N ILE A 48 -1.35 -15.80 6.19
CA ILE A 48 -0.56 -16.98 5.82
C ILE A 48 -0.50 -17.93 7.01
N ARG A 49 -0.97 -19.16 6.83
CA ARG A 49 -1.04 -20.18 7.89
C ARG A 49 0.11 -21.17 7.80
N LYS A 50 0.48 -21.57 6.58
CA LYS A 50 1.52 -22.57 6.32
C LYS A 50 2.50 -22.04 5.26
N PRO A 51 3.39 -21.11 5.65
CA PRO A 51 4.35 -20.52 4.73
C PRO A 51 5.36 -21.59 4.25
N GLU A 52 5.64 -21.59 2.96
CA GLU A 52 6.71 -22.40 2.36
C GLU A 52 7.68 -21.47 1.62
N ASN A 53 8.97 -21.54 1.99
CA ASN A 53 10.01 -20.76 1.33
C ASN A 53 10.43 -21.40 0.01
N ALA A 54 10.56 -20.59 -1.03
CA ALA A 54 11.04 -20.99 -2.35
C ALA A 54 11.93 -19.90 -2.96
N LYS A 55 12.58 -20.21 -4.08
CA LYS A 55 13.28 -19.21 -4.90
C LYS A 55 12.53 -18.96 -6.20
N PHE A 56 12.31 -17.70 -6.54
CA PHE A 56 11.73 -17.32 -7.82
C PHE A 56 12.70 -17.65 -8.97
N ILE A 57 12.18 -18.22 -10.05
CA ILE A 57 12.97 -18.52 -11.26
C ILE A 57 12.54 -17.60 -12.39
N GLU A 58 11.27 -17.66 -12.78
CA GLU A 58 10.73 -16.89 -13.90
C GLU A 58 9.21 -16.77 -13.83
N ARG A 59 8.65 -15.80 -14.57
CA ARG A 59 7.21 -15.58 -14.69
C ARG A 59 6.80 -15.71 -16.15
N PRO A 60 6.43 -16.91 -16.63
CA PRO A 60 6.09 -17.14 -18.03
C PRO A 60 4.82 -16.42 -18.49
N ASN A 61 3.91 -16.06 -17.57
CA ASN A 61 2.73 -15.26 -17.87
C ASN A 61 2.21 -14.53 -16.64
N ARG A 62 1.21 -13.65 -16.83
CA ARG A 62 0.66 -12.80 -15.77
C ARG A 62 0.18 -13.53 -14.51
N PHE A 63 -0.23 -14.80 -14.59
CA PHE A 63 -0.81 -15.54 -13.46
C PHE A 63 -0.02 -16.78 -13.04
N THR A 64 1.16 -17.01 -13.64
CA THR A 64 1.98 -18.20 -13.36
C THR A 64 3.40 -17.76 -13.07
N ALA A 65 3.94 -18.21 -11.94
CA ALA A 65 5.36 -18.15 -11.65
C ALA A 65 5.94 -19.57 -11.60
N ILE A 66 7.21 -19.69 -11.96
CA ILE A 66 8.01 -20.89 -11.76
C ILE A 66 8.98 -20.60 -10.62
N VAL A 67 9.01 -21.50 -9.65
CA VAL A 67 9.82 -21.38 -8.44
C VAL A 67 10.59 -22.67 -8.17
N GLU A 68 11.69 -22.58 -7.46
CA GLU A 68 12.39 -23.72 -6.87
C GLU A 68 11.88 -23.93 -5.44
N LEU A 69 11.13 -25.01 -5.23
CA LEU A 69 10.61 -25.42 -3.92
C LEU A 69 11.20 -26.79 -3.59
N SER A 70 11.93 -26.89 -2.47
CA SER A 70 12.61 -28.13 -2.05
C SER A 70 13.49 -28.76 -3.15
N GLY A 71 14.23 -27.92 -3.89
CA GLY A 71 15.12 -28.35 -4.97
C GLY A 71 14.43 -28.78 -6.27
N LYS A 72 13.10 -28.61 -6.38
CA LYS A 72 12.32 -28.94 -7.59
C LYS A 72 11.67 -27.70 -8.19
N LYS A 73 11.69 -27.60 -9.52
CA LYS A 73 10.91 -26.58 -10.24
C LYS A 73 9.42 -26.87 -10.11
N LYS A 74 8.65 -25.87 -9.69
CA LYS A 74 7.21 -25.95 -9.51
C LYS A 74 6.50 -24.75 -10.13
N LYS A 75 5.36 -24.98 -10.76
CA LYS A 75 4.44 -23.92 -11.21
C LYS A 75 3.52 -23.52 -10.07
N VAL A 76 3.45 -22.23 -9.79
CA VAL A 76 2.61 -21.64 -8.73
C VAL A 76 1.73 -20.54 -9.32
N TYR A 77 0.60 -20.29 -8.70
CA TYR A 77 -0.29 -19.18 -9.10
C TYR A 77 0.26 -17.87 -8.55
N LEU A 78 0.25 -16.84 -9.39
CA LEU A 78 0.56 -15.48 -9.01
C LEU A 78 -0.74 -14.66 -9.05
N PRO A 79 -1.33 -14.31 -7.89
CA PRO A 79 -2.59 -13.57 -7.77
C PRO A 79 -2.44 -12.07 -8.06
N ASP A 80 -1.67 -11.69 -9.09
CA ASP A 80 -1.44 -10.30 -9.46
C ASP A 80 -1.22 -10.16 -10.98
N PRO A 81 -2.06 -9.40 -11.70
CA PRO A 81 -1.91 -9.18 -13.13
C PRO A 81 -0.87 -8.11 -13.51
N GLY A 82 -0.38 -7.32 -12.55
CA GLY A 82 0.59 -6.25 -12.73
C GLY A 82 1.97 -6.76 -13.16
N ARG A 83 2.88 -5.85 -13.52
CA ARG A 83 4.19 -6.22 -14.12
C ARG A 83 5.16 -6.84 -13.11
N LEU A 84 5.25 -6.27 -11.90
CA LEU A 84 6.09 -6.76 -10.80
C LEU A 84 7.56 -7.01 -11.20
N GLU A 85 8.06 -6.32 -12.21
CA GLU A 85 9.39 -6.53 -12.82
C GLU A 85 10.51 -6.18 -11.83
N GLU A 86 10.25 -5.19 -10.98
CA GLU A 86 11.13 -4.72 -9.91
C GLU A 86 11.13 -5.64 -8.67
N LEU A 87 10.14 -6.54 -8.56
CA LEU A 87 9.96 -7.42 -7.41
C LEU A 87 10.32 -8.88 -7.73
N LEU A 88 9.92 -9.38 -8.90
CA LEU A 88 10.09 -10.77 -9.30
C LEU A 88 11.38 -10.98 -10.10
N LEU A 89 12.51 -10.77 -9.44
CA LEU A 89 13.84 -11.00 -10.01
C LEU A 89 14.27 -12.46 -9.79
N PRO A 90 14.88 -13.13 -10.79
CA PRO A 90 15.40 -14.49 -10.64
C PRO A 90 16.33 -14.62 -9.42
N GLY A 91 16.10 -15.64 -8.60
CA GLY A 91 16.84 -15.92 -7.37
C GLY A 91 16.26 -15.29 -6.11
N ASN A 92 15.30 -14.35 -6.21
CA ASN A 92 14.66 -13.77 -5.02
C ASN A 92 13.97 -14.85 -4.20
N GLU A 93 14.09 -14.75 -2.86
CA GLU A 93 13.32 -15.57 -1.94
C GLU A 93 11.84 -15.17 -2.01
N VAL A 94 10.96 -16.16 -2.07
CA VAL A 94 9.50 -15.98 -2.08
C VAL A 94 8.84 -16.88 -1.04
N ILE A 95 7.69 -16.44 -0.55
CA ILE A 95 6.85 -17.22 0.37
C ILE A 95 5.58 -17.64 -0.35
N LEU A 96 5.31 -18.94 -0.29
CA LEU A 96 4.17 -19.59 -0.87
C LEU A 96 3.21 -20.07 0.22
N GLU A 97 1.97 -20.34 -0.16
CA GLU A 97 1.06 -21.16 0.65
C GLU A 97 0.33 -22.17 -0.22
N LYS A 98 0.18 -23.39 0.29
CA LYS A 98 -0.61 -24.42 -0.35
C LYS A 98 -2.10 -24.05 -0.36
N ARG A 99 -2.70 -24.07 -1.55
CA ARG A 99 -4.13 -23.80 -1.75
C ARG A 99 -4.97 -24.89 -1.10
N ARG A 100 -6.09 -24.51 -0.48
CA ARG A 100 -7.05 -25.46 0.11
C ARG A 100 -7.73 -26.34 -0.93
N ASN A 101 -8.06 -25.77 -2.10
CA ASN A 101 -8.64 -26.49 -3.23
C ASN A 101 -7.61 -26.49 -4.38
N SER A 102 -7.14 -27.67 -4.77
CA SER A 102 -6.15 -27.81 -5.85
C SER A 102 -6.80 -27.54 -7.21
N GLY A 103 -6.57 -26.35 -7.75
CA GLY A 103 -6.79 -26.06 -9.17
C GLY A 103 -5.61 -26.56 -10.02
N LYS A 104 -5.35 -25.90 -11.15
CA LYS A 104 -4.18 -26.19 -12.01
C LYS A 104 -2.81 -26.01 -11.32
N THR A 105 -2.79 -25.31 -10.18
CA THR A 105 -1.61 -25.10 -9.34
C THR A 105 -1.96 -25.41 -7.88
N GLU A 106 -0.97 -25.91 -7.14
CA GLU A 106 -1.15 -26.29 -5.74
C GLU A 106 -0.83 -25.17 -4.75
N HIS A 107 -0.14 -24.13 -5.21
CA HIS A 107 0.39 -23.05 -4.37
C HIS A 107 0.07 -21.68 -4.95
N ASP A 108 -0.17 -20.72 -4.07
CA ASP A 108 -0.16 -19.28 -4.38
C ASP A 108 1.19 -18.69 -3.95
N LEU A 109 1.76 -17.81 -4.78
CA LEU A 109 2.91 -16.97 -4.43
C LEU A 109 2.38 -15.69 -3.77
N LEU A 110 2.76 -15.45 -2.52
CA LEU A 110 2.12 -14.41 -1.68
C LEU A 110 3.05 -13.25 -1.33
N LEU A 111 4.30 -13.56 -1.00
CA LEU A 111 5.32 -12.57 -0.65
C LEU A 111 6.59 -12.81 -1.45
N VAL A 112 7.30 -11.72 -1.73
CA VAL A 112 8.65 -11.74 -2.29
C VAL A 112 9.57 -10.90 -1.42
N LYS A 113 10.79 -11.39 -1.20
CA LYS A 113 11.85 -10.68 -0.51
C LYS A 113 12.55 -9.75 -1.50
N THR A 114 12.59 -8.48 -1.16
CA THR A 114 13.30 -7.41 -1.87
C THR A 114 14.12 -6.59 -0.86
N LYS A 115 14.60 -5.43 -1.29
CA LYS A 115 15.41 -4.51 -0.48
C LYS A 115 14.58 -3.30 -0.06
N ALA A 116 14.65 -2.95 1.22
CA ALA A 116 14.00 -1.76 1.78
C ALA A 116 14.70 -0.47 1.32
N PHE A 117 13.92 0.58 1.11
CA PHE A 117 14.44 1.95 1.10
C PHE A 117 14.77 2.45 2.53
N PRO A 118 15.79 3.31 2.71
CA PRO A 118 16.99 3.47 1.88
C PRO A 118 18.07 2.42 2.22
N THR A 119 17.84 1.60 3.27
CA THR A 119 18.89 0.82 3.92
C THR A 119 19.39 -0.36 3.08
N GLY A 120 18.58 -0.83 2.13
CA GLY A 120 18.87 -2.06 1.38
C GLY A 120 18.61 -3.34 2.16
N GLU A 121 18.13 -3.24 3.40
CA GLU A 121 17.84 -4.38 4.27
C GLU A 121 16.72 -5.26 3.68
N PRO A 122 16.69 -6.56 4.00
CA PRO A 122 15.62 -7.44 3.56
C PRO A 122 14.22 -6.93 3.94
N LEU A 123 13.35 -6.86 2.94
CA LEU A 123 11.95 -6.48 3.08
C LEU A 123 11.07 -7.49 2.37
N LEU A 124 9.98 -7.90 3.00
CA LEU A 124 8.92 -8.63 2.31
C LEU A 124 7.97 -7.64 1.66
N VAL A 125 7.50 -7.95 0.47
CA VAL A 125 6.45 -7.21 -0.24
C VAL A 125 5.41 -8.21 -0.71
N SER A 126 4.14 -7.85 -0.59
CA SER A 126 3.06 -8.69 -1.11
C SER A 126 2.92 -8.55 -2.61
N VAL A 127 2.76 -9.69 -3.27
CA VAL A 127 2.37 -9.78 -4.68
C VAL A 127 0.99 -10.43 -4.84
N ASP A 128 0.15 -10.25 -3.82
CA ASP A 128 -1.24 -10.68 -3.83
C ASP A 128 -2.17 -9.48 -3.88
N SER A 129 -2.70 -9.21 -5.07
CA SER A 129 -3.62 -8.09 -5.33
C SER A 129 -4.93 -8.19 -4.56
N ARG A 130 -5.23 -9.33 -3.92
CA ARG A 130 -6.40 -9.50 -3.05
C ARG A 130 -6.17 -8.95 -1.64
N LEU A 131 -4.91 -8.87 -1.20
CA LEU A 131 -4.55 -8.50 0.17
C LEU A 131 -5.04 -7.10 0.58
N PRO A 132 -4.93 -6.04 -0.24
CA PRO A 132 -5.45 -4.71 0.11
C PRO A 132 -6.92 -4.70 0.55
N ASN A 133 -7.81 -5.39 -0.16
CA ASN A 133 -9.23 -5.45 0.17
C ASN A 133 -9.47 -6.23 1.47
N LEU A 134 -8.69 -7.30 1.71
CA LEU A 134 -8.73 -8.05 2.96
C LEU A 134 -8.26 -7.22 4.16
N LEU A 135 -7.16 -6.47 3.99
CA LEU A 135 -6.64 -5.58 5.03
C LEU A 135 -7.62 -4.46 5.34
N PHE A 136 -8.21 -3.83 4.33
CA PHE A 136 -9.21 -2.80 4.55
C PHE A 136 -10.42 -3.36 5.31
N ARG A 137 -10.94 -4.53 4.90
CA ARG A 137 -12.03 -5.19 5.60
C ARG A 137 -11.67 -5.48 7.06
N TRP A 138 -10.49 -6.01 7.31
CA TRP A 138 -10.00 -6.27 8.66
C TRP A 138 -9.90 -5.00 9.50
N LEU A 139 -9.42 -3.88 8.95
CA LEU A 139 -9.38 -2.60 9.66
C LEU A 139 -10.79 -2.10 10.07
N ILE A 140 -11.80 -2.37 9.25
CA ILE A 140 -13.20 -2.05 9.55
C ILE A 140 -13.72 -2.96 10.67
N ASP A 141 -13.53 -4.28 10.56
CA ASP A 141 -14.00 -5.25 11.54
C ASP A 141 -13.36 -5.02 12.93
N GLU A 142 -12.08 -4.67 12.94
CA GLU A 142 -11.31 -4.36 14.14
C GLU A 142 -11.54 -2.96 14.70
N LYS A 143 -12.42 -2.16 14.06
CA LYS A 143 -12.75 -0.77 14.42
C LYS A 143 -11.51 0.13 14.53
N ILE A 144 -10.50 -0.13 13.70
CA ILE A 144 -9.25 0.64 13.68
C ILE A 144 -9.48 1.99 12.98
N LEU A 145 -10.23 1.98 11.88
CA LEU A 145 -10.59 3.21 11.15
C LEU A 145 -11.78 3.91 11.81
N ARG A 146 -11.49 4.84 12.71
CA ARG A 146 -12.50 5.58 13.48
C ARG A 146 -13.42 6.49 12.65
N HIS A 147 -13.01 6.84 11.43
CA HIS A 147 -13.75 7.71 10.51
C HIS A 147 -15.19 7.26 10.27
N PHE A 148 -15.45 5.96 10.33
CA PHE A 148 -16.77 5.37 10.05
C PHE A 148 -17.65 5.21 11.31
N GLY A 149 -17.17 5.53 12.51
CA GLY A 149 -17.95 5.26 13.73
C GLY A 149 -18.37 3.79 13.83
N LYS A 150 -19.63 3.52 14.22
CA LYS A 150 -20.17 2.16 14.27
C LYS A 150 -20.69 1.75 12.88
N VAL A 151 -20.02 0.77 12.27
CA VAL A 151 -20.44 0.18 10.99
C VAL A 151 -21.63 -0.76 11.20
N LYS A 152 -22.66 -0.60 10.36
CA LYS A 152 -23.91 -1.39 10.36
C LYS A 152 -23.95 -2.37 9.20
N TYR A 153 -23.48 -1.93 8.04
CA TYR A 153 -23.52 -2.72 6.82
C TYR A 153 -22.28 -2.44 5.96
N VAL A 154 -21.80 -3.47 5.28
CA VAL A 154 -20.70 -3.37 4.32
C VAL A 154 -21.05 -4.24 3.12
N LYS A 155 -20.97 -3.64 1.94
CA LYS A 155 -21.16 -4.30 0.66
C LYS A 155 -19.87 -4.19 -0.15
N PRO A 156 -19.19 -5.31 -0.46
CA PRO A 156 -18.10 -5.29 -1.42
C PRO A 156 -18.64 -5.09 -2.83
N GLU A 157 -17.82 -4.49 -3.69
CA GLU A 157 -18.08 -4.39 -5.14
C GLU A 157 -19.43 -3.75 -5.52
N PRO A 158 -19.88 -2.64 -4.87
CA PRO A 158 -21.11 -1.95 -5.26
C PRO A 158 -21.05 -1.46 -6.72
N VAL A 159 -22.13 -1.69 -7.46
CA VAL A 159 -22.29 -1.17 -8.82
C VAL A 159 -22.50 0.35 -8.76
N VAL A 160 -21.80 1.06 -9.64
CA VAL A 160 -21.84 2.52 -9.84
C VAL A 160 -21.90 2.81 -11.35
N ASN A 161 -22.02 4.08 -11.76
CA ASN A 161 -22.28 4.42 -13.17
C ASN A 161 -21.22 3.87 -14.12
N HIS A 162 -19.96 3.87 -13.69
CA HIS A 162 -18.82 3.46 -14.50
C HIS A 162 -18.09 2.24 -13.94
N GLY A 163 -18.86 1.23 -13.50
CA GLY A 163 -18.34 -0.07 -13.10
C GLY A 163 -18.67 -0.39 -11.65
N ARG A 164 -17.64 -0.67 -10.85
CA ARG A 164 -17.75 -1.02 -9.43
C ARG A 164 -16.63 -0.33 -8.67
N LEU A 165 -16.96 0.15 -7.47
CA LEU A 165 -15.98 0.55 -6.45
C LEU A 165 -15.74 -0.64 -5.52
N ASP A 166 -14.70 -0.58 -4.68
CA ASP A 166 -14.35 -1.71 -3.80
C ASP A 166 -15.37 -1.93 -2.68
N PHE A 167 -15.83 -0.85 -2.03
CA PHE A 167 -16.75 -0.97 -0.89
C PHE A 167 -17.82 0.13 -0.85
N TYR A 168 -18.99 -0.28 -0.37
CA TYR A 168 -20.03 0.60 0.18
C TYR A 168 -20.22 0.27 1.65
N ILE A 169 -20.25 1.28 2.52
CA ILE A 169 -20.42 1.12 3.96
C ILE A 169 -21.58 1.99 4.44
N GLU A 170 -22.46 1.42 5.26
CA GLU A 170 -23.42 2.20 6.06
C GLU A 170 -22.99 2.18 7.53
N SER A 171 -22.98 3.35 8.13
CA SER A 171 -22.55 3.54 9.51
C SER A 171 -23.39 4.61 10.23
N ASP A 172 -23.09 4.85 11.51
CA ASP A 172 -23.65 6.00 12.23
C ASP A 172 -23.21 7.35 11.65
N ASN A 173 -22.05 7.37 10.98
CA ASN A 173 -21.51 8.57 10.33
C ASN A 173 -22.00 8.73 8.87
N GLY A 174 -22.96 7.92 8.43
CA GLY A 174 -23.58 8.04 7.12
C GLY A 174 -23.26 6.91 6.15
N LYS A 175 -23.35 7.22 4.86
CA LYS A 175 -23.19 6.26 3.75
C LYS A 175 -21.91 6.59 3.00
N HIS A 176 -21.04 5.60 2.85
CA HIS A 176 -19.69 5.77 2.35
C HIS A 176 -19.46 4.94 1.08
N TYR A 177 -18.85 5.55 0.07
CA TYR A 177 -18.30 4.85 -1.09
C TYR A 177 -16.79 4.92 -1.05
N ILE A 178 -16.14 3.78 -1.28
CA ILE A 178 -14.72 3.61 -1.04
C ILE A 178 -14.08 2.91 -2.24
N GLU A 179 -13.01 3.50 -2.75
CA GLU A 179 -12.07 2.89 -3.68
C GLU A 179 -10.73 2.63 -2.97
N LEU A 180 -10.13 1.48 -3.23
CA LEU A 180 -8.80 1.11 -2.78
C LEU A 180 -7.84 1.11 -3.97
N LYS A 181 -6.62 1.58 -3.75
CA LYS A 181 -5.52 1.50 -4.71
C LYS A 181 -4.32 0.86 -4.05
N SER A 182 -3.85 -0.26 -4.59
CA SER A 182 -2.61 -0.89 -4.14
C SER A 182 -1.40 -0.07 -4.60
N VAL A 183 -0.47 0.20 -3.70
CA VAL A 183 0.73 1.00 -3.99
C VAL A 183 1.98 0.27 -3.53
N ASN A 184 2.77 -0.20 -4.49
CA ASN A 184 4.02 -0.92 -4.24
C ASN A 184 5.27 -0.17 -4.72
N LEU A 185 5.09 0.86 -5.56
CA LEU A 185 6.15 1.64 -6.14
C LEU A 185 6.67 2.66 -5.12
N ILE A 186 7.96 2.58 -4.81
CA ILE A 186 8.69 3.52 -3.95
C ILE A 186 9.77 4.20 -4.80
N ASP A 187 9.85 5.53 -4.72
CA ASP A 187 10.89 6.30 -5.41
C ASP A 187 12.19 6.42 -4.57
N ALA A 188 13.21 7.05 -5.16
CA ALA A 188 14.52 7.26 -4.54
C ALA A 188 14.54 8.18 -3.31
N GLU A 189 13.39 8.70 -2.88
CA GLU A 189 13.22 9.48 -1.64
C GLU A 189 12.26 8.80 -0.64
N GLY A 190 11.84 7.56 -0.91
CA GLY A 190 10.94 6.82 -0.03
C GLY A 190 9.48 7.24 -0.18
N THR A 191 9.11 7.96 -1.24
CA THR A 191 7.73 8.31 -1.52
C THR A 191 7.04 7.16 -2.23
N ALA A 192 5.90 6.71 -1.69
CA ALA A 192 5.02 5.79 -2.37
C ALA A 192 4.28 6.50 -3.50
N ARG A 193 4.36 5.97 -4.71
CA ARG A 193 3.87 6.60 -5.94
C ARG A 193 2.75 5.78 -6.58
N PHE A 194 1.69 6.45 -7.01
CA PHE A 194 0.61 5.82 -7.78
C PHE A 194 0.14 6.71 -8.95
N PRO A 195 -0.11 6.15 -10.15
CA PRO A 195 -0.01 4.73 -10.49
C PRO A 195 1.40 4.33 -10.95
N ASP A 196 1.64 3.02 -11.04
CA ASP A 196 2.85 2.42 -11.64
C ASP A 196 2.79 2.46 -13.18
N ALA A 197 1.59 2.44 -13.76
CA ALA A 197 1.31 2.63 -15.18
C ALA A 197 0.06 3.52 -15.41
N PRO A 198 -0.05 4.25 -16.54
CA PRO A 198 -1.22 5.08 -16.80
C PRO A 198 -2.54 4.28 -16.74
N THR A 199 -3.57 4.84 -16.10
CA THR A 199 -4.84 4.14 -15.85
C THR A 199 -6.07 5.02 -15.97
N LYS A 200 -6.67 5.02 -17.18
CA LYS A 200 -7.97 5.66 -17.44
C LYS A 200 -9.09 5.15 -16.53
N ARG A 201 -9.01 3.89 -16.09
CA ARG A 201 -9.98 3.32 -15.14
C ARG A 201 -9.85 3.98 -13.77
N GLY A 202 -8.62 4.20 -13.30
CA GLY A 202 -8.36 4.91 -12.05
C GLY A 202 -8.99 6.31 -12.07
N THR A 203 -8.74 7.08 -13.13
CA THR A 203 -9.32 8.42 -13.30
C THR A 203 -10.85 8.41 -13.31
N LYS A 204 -11.47 7.45 -14.00
CA LYS A 204 -12.94 7.30 -14.01
C LYS A 204 -13.51 7.02 -12.62
N HIS A 205 -12.86 6.15 -11.84
CA HIS A 205 -13.30 5.85 -10.48
C HIS A 205 -13.19 7.09 -9.57
N ILE A 206 -12.12 7.89 -9.71
CA ILE A 206 -11.97 9.15 -8.96
C ILE A 206 -13.08 10.15 -9.32
N LYS A 207 -13.40 10.31 -10.60
CA LYS A 207 -14.52 11.17 -11.05
C LYS A 207 -15.87 10.68 -10.53
N GLU A 208 -16.05 9.36 -10.44
CA GLU A 208 -17.25 8.77 -9.85
C GLU A 208 -17.35 9.06 -8.34
N LEU A 209 -16.24 9.04 -7.60
CA LEU A 209 -16.21 9.46 -6.20
C LEU A 209 -16.58 10.94 -6.03
N ILE A 210 -16.12 11.82 -6.93
CA ILE A 210 -16.52 13.24 -6.92
C ILE A 210 -18.05 13.37 -7.07
N ARG A 211 -18.62 12.68 -8.06
CA ARG A 211 -20.07 12.67 -8.31
C ARG A 211 -20.86 12.13 -7.10
N LEU A 212 -20.41 11.02 -6.52
CA LEU A 212 -21.04 10.46 -5.33
C LEU A 212 -20.94 11.41 -4.13
N ASN A 213 -19.83 12.14 -4.00
CA ASN A 213 -19.68 13.15 -2.96
C ASN A 213 -20.67 14.31 -3.13
N SER A 214 -20.89 14.78 -4.37
CA SER A 214 -21.89 15.83 -4.64
C SER A 214 -23.34 15.38 -4.46
N GLU A 215 -23.61 14.07 -4.47
CA GLU A 215 -24.91 13.46 -4.16
C GLU A 215 -25.14 13.24 -2.65
N GLY A 216 -24.20 13.68 -1.80
CA GLY A 216 -24.33 13.61 -0.35
C GLY A 216 -23.80 12.32 0.29
N PHE A 217 -23.11 11.47 -0.47
CA PHE A 217 -22.36 10.34 0.10
C PHE A 217 -20.98 10.77 0.57
N HIS A 218 -20.44 10.13 1.61
CA HIS A 218 -19.04 10.32 1.97
C HIS A 218 -18.15 9.47 1.05
N SER A 219 -17.35 10.11 0.21
CA SER A 219 -16.50 9.38 -0.74
C SER A 219 -15.05 9.32 -0.29
N TRP A 220 -14.42 8.16 -0.46
CA TRP A 220 -13.07 7.87 0.02
C TRP A 220 -12.25 7.18 -1.05
N ILE A 221 -10.98 7.55 -1.12
CA ILE A 221 -9.96 6.75 -1.78
C ILE A 221 -8.83 6.46 -0.80
N PHE A 222 -8.52 5.18 -0.63
CA PHE A 222 -7.42 4.72 0.22
C PHE A 222 -6.29 4.13 -0.64
N PHE A 223 -5.10 4.68 -0.50
CA PHE A 223 -3.87 4.12 -1.03
C PHE A 223 -3.32 3.12 -0.02
N MET A 224 -3.42 1.84 -0.37
CA MET A 224 -3.01 0.69 0.43
C MET A 224 -1.54 0.39 0.14
N ILE A 225 -0.66 0.93 0.98
CA ILE A 225 0.79 0.81 0.83
C ILE A 225 1.25 -0.37 1.66
N VAL A 226 1.33 -1.54 1.03
CA VAL A 226 1.71 -2.80 1.69
C VAL A 226 3.23 -2.93 1.73
N ARG A 227 3.88 -1.87 2.22
CA ARG A 227 5.33 -1.75 2.39
C ARG A 227 5.66 -0.80 3.56
N LYS A 228 6.50 -1.26 4.50
CA LYS A 228 6.88 -0.48 5.69
C LYS A 228 7.95 0.59 5.43
N ASP A 229 8.58 0.59 4.26
CA ASP A 229 9.68 1.49 3.91
C ASP A 229 9.23 2.78 3.23
N ALA A 230 7.92 2.95 2.99
CA ALA A 230 7.35 4.21 2.54
C ALA A 230 7.35 5.26 3.66
N LEU A 231 7.72 6.49 3.33
CA LEU A 231 7.73 7.62 4.27
C LEU A 231 6.49 8.52 4.10
N LYS A 232 5.97 8.60 2.88
CA LYS A 232 4.81 9.41 2.49
C LYS A 232 4.21 8.88 1.19
N PHE A 233 3.06 9.43 0.80
CA PHE A 233 2.40 9.13 -0.46
C PHE A 233 2.24 10.38 -1.32
N SER A 234 2.44 10.24 -2.63
CA SER A 234 2.12 11.27 -3.62
C SER A 234 1.71 10.62 -4.95
N PRO A 235 0.76 11.20 -5.71
CA PRO A 235 0.46 10.71 -7.04
C PRO A 235 1.67 10.87 -7.97
N PHE A 236 1.78 10.00 -8.96
CA PHE A 236 2.90 9.96 -9.89
C PHE A 236 2.58 10.78 -11.15
N PHE A 237 2.76 12.10 -11.06
CA PHE A 237 2.45 13.04 -12.13
C PHE A 237 3.14 12.72 -13.46
N GLU A 238 4.42 12.35 -13.42
CA GLU A 238 5.19 12.02 -14.63
C GLU A 238 4.66 10.76 -15.33
N ARG A 239 4.01 9.87 -14.57
CA ARG A 239 3.43 8.63 -15.10
C ARG A 239 2.01 8.84 -15.60
N ASP A 240 1.17 9.54 -14.85
CA ASP A 240 -0.23 9.80 -15.20
C ASP A 240 -0.69 11.18 -14.69
N PRO A 241 -0.49 12.23 -15.52
CA PRO A 241 -0.95 13.58 -15.17
C PRO A 241 -2.46 13.66 -14.99
N GLU A 242 -3.24 12.97 -15.82
CA GLU A 242 -4.71 13.04 -15.80
C GLU A 242 -5.26 12.47 -14.48
N LEU A 243 -4.73 11.33 -14.01
CA LEU A 243 -5.11 10.78 -12.72
C LEU A 243 -4.70 11.68 -11.57
N SER A 244 -3.49 12.25 -11.64
CA SER A 244 -2.94 13.12 -10.59
C SER A 244 -3.75 14.41 -10.45
N GLU A 245 -4.19 15.00 -11.56
CA GLU A 245 -5.11 16.13 -11.59
C GLU A 245 -6.48 15.76 -11.03
N ALA A 246 -7.03 14.59 -11.41
CA ALA A 246 -8.29 14.11 -10.88
C ALA A 246 -8.26 13.89 -9.36
N LEU A 247 -7.14 13.47 -8.77
CA LEU A 247 -7.00 13.38 -7.31
C LEU A 247 -7.01 14.76 -6.64
N ASN A 248 -6.36 15.75 -7.25
CA ASN A 248 -6.41 17.13 -6.77
C ASN A 248 -7.83 17.69 -6.83
N GLU A 249 -8.54 17.44 -7.94
CA GLU A 249 -9.95 17.78 -8.11
C GLU A 249 -10.83 17.09 -7.05
N ALA A 250 -10.59 15.81 -6.78
CA ALA A 250 -11.33 15.04 -5.80
C ALA A 250 -11.19 15.60 -4.38
N SER A 251 -9.96 15.93 -3.98
CA SER A 251 -9.68 16.59 -2.71
C SER A 251 -10.44 17.92 -2.58
N LYS A 252 -10.39 18.77 -3.62
CA LYS A 252 -11.12 20.05 -3.65
C LYS A 252 -12.65 19.88 -3.56
N ASN A 253 -13.18 18.77 -4.06
CA ASN A 253 -14.61 18.44 -4.00
C ASN A 253 -15.00 17.64 -2.76
N GLY A 254 -14.11 17.51 -1.76
CA GLY A 254 -14.41 16.91 -0.46
C GLY A 254 -14.26 15.38 -0.38
N VAL A 255 -13.78 14.72 -1.45
CA VAL A 255 -13.41 13.31 -1.41
C VAL A 255 -12.22 13.13 -0.47
N GLN A 256 -12.34 12.19 0.45
CA GLN A 256 -11.30 11.93 1.45
C GLN A 256 -10.20 11.05 0.86
N ILE A 257 -8.96 11.55 0.89
CA ILE A 257 -7.79 10.85 0.35
C ILE A 257 -6.87 10.43 1.48
N LYS A 258 -6.65 9.13 1.62
CA LYS A 258 -5.87 8.55 2.73
C LYS A 258 -4.82 7.58 2.20
N ALA A 259 -3.69 7.49 2.88
CA ALA A 259 -2.64 6.51 2.59
C ALA A 259 -2.41 5.66 3.84
N LEU A 260 -2.66 4.35 3.73
CA LEU A 260 -2.54 3.39 4.82
C LEU A 260 -1.30 2.54 4.62
N GLN A 261 -0.42 2.51 5.63
CA GLN A 261 0.81 1.73 5.57
C GLN A 261 0.67 0.41 6.32
N PHE A 262 1.25 -0.63 5.72
CA PHE A 262 1.33 -1.95 6.31
C PHE A 262 2.75 -2.52 6.19
N SER A 263 3.14 -3.28 7.20
CA SER A 263 4.35 -4.11 7.16
C SER A 263 3.94 -5.55 6.85
N PRO A 264 4.14 -6.03 5.62
CA PRO A 264 3.76 -7.40 5.27
C PRO A 264 4.76 -8.42 5.83
N GLY A 265 4.22 -9.55 6.24
CA GLY A 265 4.93 -10.74 6.66
C GLY A 265 3.97 -11.93 6.65
N ILE A 266 4.33 -12.99 7.37
CA ILE A 266 3.41 -14.12 7.64
C ILE A 266 2.10 -13.60 8.23
N ASP A 267 2.23 -12.65 9.16
CA ASP A 267 1.17 -11.75 9.59
C ASP A 267 1.46 -10.35 9.04
N VAL A 268 0.41 -9.56 8.81
CA VAL A 268 0.54 -8.17 8.36
C VAL A 268 0.27 -7.22 9.51
N GLU A 269 1.14 -6.24 9.72
CA GLU A 269 0.97 -5.21 10.73
C GLU A 269 0.45 -3.92 10.10
N PHE A 270 -0.52 -3.26 10.74
CA PHE A 270 -0.90 -1.90 10.36
C PHE A 270 0.05 -0.90 11.02
N CYS A 271 0.74 -0.11 10.21
CA CYS A 271 1.75 0.85 10.67
C CYS A 271 1.16 2.26 10.91
N GLY A 272 -0.03 2.54 10.38
CA GLY A 272 -0.71 3.83 10.53
C GLY A 272 -1.03 4.49 9.19
N GLU A 273 -1.33 5.77 9.25
CA GLU A 273 -1.56 6.61 8.07
C GLU A 273 -0.29 7.36 7.70
N LEU A 274 0.04 7.40 6.41
CA LEU A 274 1.11 8.24 5.88
C LEU A 274 0.56 9.59 5.45
N ARG A 275 1.44 10.60 5.47
CA ARG A 275 1.16 11.91 4.88
C ARG A 275 0.88 11.75 3.38
N VAL A 276 -0.17 12.44 2.92
CA VAL A 276 -0.54 12.55 1.50
C VAL A 276 -0.12 13.92 0.97
N GLU A 277 0.64 13.94 -0.12
CA GLU A 277 1.07 15.16 -0.82
C GLU A 277 0.54 15.12 -2.26
N LEU A 278 -0.51 15.90 -2.56
CA LEU A 278 -1.18 15.87 -3.86
C LEU A 278 -0.57 16.81 -4.90
N GLU A 279 0.25 17.77 -4.47
CA GLU A 279 0.89 18.72 -5.37
C GLU A 279 2.01 18.06 -6.18
N LYS A 280 2.27 18.60 -7.37
CA LYS A 280 3.34 18.10 -8.24
C LYS A 280 4.70 18.41 -7.61
N GLY A 281 5.37 17.38 -7.12
CA GLY A 281 6.77 17.43 -6.68
C GLY A 281 7.75 17.03 -7.77
N SER A 282 9.03 16.95 -7.41
CA SER A 282 10.06 16.30 -8.24
C SER A 282 9.95 14.78 -8.18
N PHE A 283 10.34 14.10 -9.26
CA PHE A 283 10.55 12.66 -9.29
C PHE A 283 12.07 12.36 -9.31
N PRO A 284 12.64 11.84 -8.20
CA PRO A 284 14.08 11.64 -8.06
C PRO A 284 14.61 10.38 -8.76
N GLY A 285 13.73 9.60 -9.40
CA GLY A 285 14.03 8.29 -9.96
C GLY A 285 13.51 7.13 -9.11
N PHE A 286 13.70 5.91 -9.59
CA PHE A 286 13.22 4.70 -8.95
C PHE A 286 14.16 4.21 -7.85
N TRP A 287 13.61 3.52 -6.85
CA TRP A 287 14.39 2.75 -5.89
C TRP A 287 13.99 1.27 -5.85
N PRO A 288 14.96 0.34 -5.93
CA PRO A 288 16.33 0.56 -6.41
C PRO A 288 16.33 1.07 -7.86
N GLU A 289 17.45 1.62 -8.34
CA GLU A 289 17.56 2.01 -9.76
C GLU A 289 17.20 0.81 -10.64
N VAL A 290 16.20 0.99 -11.51
CA VAL A 290 15.83 -0.01 -12.51
C VAL A 290 16.86 0.08 -13.63
N LYS A 291 17.61 -1.01 -13.85
CA LYS A 291 18.59 -1.12 -14.94
C LYS A 291 17.92 -1.19 -16.30
#